data_AF-A0A1K1N9R5-F1
#
_entry.id   AF-A0A1K1N9R5-F1
#
_cell.length_a   1.000
_cell.length_b   1.000
_cell.length_c   1.000
_cell.angle_alpha   90.00
_cell.angle_beta   90.00
_cell.angle_gamma   90.00
#
_symmetry.space_group_name_H-M   'P 1'
#
loop_
_entity.id
_entity.type
_entity.pdbx_description
1 polymer ?
#
loop_
_entity_poly.entity_id
_entity_poly.type
_entity_poly.pdbx_seq_one_letter_code
_entity_poly.pdbx_strand_id
1 'polypeptide(L)'
;MTIKQKREIIAAVSALLEKMISVEDDTPTITVSKPALPEMLTVKECAALVTGLTEHTVRMLVKQGKVKYIRCGQGTRGKILVSKDSLLKYLGAVCA
;
A
#
# COMPACT_ATOMS: atom_id res chain seq x y z
N MET A 1 5.84 -10.83 -50.88
CA MET A 1 4.61 -10.20 -50.35
C MET A 1 4.57 -8.75 -50.80
N THR A 2 3.53 -8.36 -51.52
CA THR A 2 3.35 -6.96 -51.92
C THR A 2 2.89 -6.13 -50.73
N ILE A 3 3.13 -4.82 -50.76
CA ILE A 3 2.69 -3.89 -49.68
C ILE A 3 1.17 -3.95 -49.51
N LYS A 4 0.44 -4.23 -50.60
CA LYS A 4 -1.02 -4.42 -50.61
C LYS A 4 -1.44 -5.64 -49.77
N GLN A 5 -0.80 -6.79 -49.99
CA GLN A 5 -1.06 -8.01 -49.21
C GLN A 5 -0.76 -7.81 -47.73
N LYS A 6 0.31 -7.09 -47.39
CA LYS A 6 0.63 -6.77 -45.98
C LYS A 6 -0.46 -5.93 -45.31
N ARG A 7 -1.03 -4.95 -46.02
CA ARG A 7 -2.11 -4.10 -45.49
C ARG A 7 -3.41 -4.88 -45.27
N GLU A 8 -3.77 -5.76 -46.20
CA GLU A 8 -4.95 -6.62 -46.07
C GLU A 8 -4.84 -7.55 -44.87
N ILE A 9 -3.66 -8.15 -44.64
CA ILE A 9 -3.42 -9.01 -43.49
C ILE A 9 -3.54 -8.22 -42.18
N ILE A 10 -2.97 -7.01 -42.12
CA ILE A 10 -3.07 -6.15 -40.92
C ILE A 10 -4.53 -5.82 -40.61
N ALA A 11 -5.33 -5.45 -41.63
CA ALA A 11 -6.75 -5.13 -41.45
C ALA A 11 -7.58 -6.34 -41.01
N ALA A 12 -7.26 -7.54 -41.54
CA ALA A 12 -7.92 -8.77 -41.13
C ALA A 12 -7.59 -9.15 -39.68
N VAL A 13 -6.33 -8.97 -39.25
CA VAL A 13 -5.90 -9.26 -37.88
C VAL A 13 -6.51 -8.28 -36.88
N SER A 14 -6.56 -6.98 -37.17
CA SER A 14 -7.16 -5.99 -36.26
C SER A 14 -8.66 -6.25 -36.04
N ALA A 15 -9.41 -6.56 -37.09
CA ALA A 15 -10.83 -6.87 -37.00
C ALA A 15 -11.14 -8.15 -36.20
N LEU A 16 -10.22 -9.12 -36.21
CA LEU A 16 -10.34 -10.34 -35.39
C LEU A 16 -10.02 -10.08 -33.92
N LEU A 17 -9.04 -9.21 -33.64
CA LEU A 17 -8.69 -8.81 -32.28
C LEU A 17 -9.85 -8.05 -31.62
N GLU A 18 -10.49 -7.12 -32.33
CA GLU A 18 -11.66 -6.38 -31.83
C GLU A 18 -12.85 -7.29 -31.53
N LYS A 19 -13.05 -8.36 -32.30
CA LYS A 19 -14.14 -9.33 -32.05
C LYS A 19 -13.88 -10.25 -30.84
N MET A 20 -12.61 -10.51 -30.53
CA MET A 20 -12.24 -11.37 -29.40
C MET A 20 -12.13 -10.59 -28.08
N ILE A 21 -11.97 -9.27 -28.14
CA ILE A 21 -11.93 -8.41 -26.96
C ILE A 21 -13.34 -7.86 -26.72
N SER A 22 -14.06 -8.45 -25.77
CA SER A 22 -15.22 -7.79 -25.16
C SER A 22 -14.72 -6.50 -24.52
N VAL A 23 -15.08 -5.35 -25.08
CA VAL A 23 -14.75 -4.04 -24.50
C VAL A 23 -15.62 -3.86 -23.25
N GLU A 24 -15.13 -4.40 -22.14
CA GLU A 24 -15.32 -3.76 -20.85
C GLU A 24 -14.21 -2.71 -20.78
N ASP A 25 -14.60 -1.44 -20.66
CA ASP A 25 -13.71 -0.29 -20.49
C ASP A 25 -12.97 -0.32 -19.14
N ASP A 26 -12.39 -1.45 -18.76
CA ASP A 26 -11.43 -1.51 -17.68
C ASP A 26 -10.06 -1.23 -18.28
N THR A 27 -9.79 0.06 -18.50
CA THR A 27 -8.42 0.52 -18.63
C THR A 27 -7.61 -0.10 -17.48
N PRO A 28 -6.59 -0.93 -17.73
CA PRO A 28 -5.67 -1.29 -16.68
C PRO A 28 -4.91 0.01 -16.39
N THR A 29 -5.41 0.76 -15.43
CA THR A 29 -4.66 1.86 -14.85
C THR A 29 -3.44 1.16 -14.25
N ILE A 30 -2.34 1.15 -15.00
CA ILE A 30 -1.02 0.81 -14.47
C ILE A 30 -0.72 1.96 -13.52
N THR A 31 -1.29 1.89 -12.32
CA THR A 31 -0.90 2.70 -11.20
C THR A 31 0.51 2.21 -10.90
N VAL A 32 1.50 2.86 -11.51
CA VAL A 32 2.85 2.90 -10.97
C VAL A 32 2.61 3.34 -9.53
N SER A 33 2.65 2.38 -8.62
CA SER A 33 2.37 2.61 -7.22
C SER A 33 3.44 3.59 -6.77
N LYS A 34 3.12 4.89 -6.78
CA LYS A 34 3.84 5.89 -6.02
C LYS A 34 4.04 5.22 -4.67
N PRO A 35 5.28 5.02 -4.18
CA PRO A 35 5.48 4.33 -2.93
C PRO A 35 4.61 5.07 -1.92
N ALA A 36 3.53 4.42 -1.50
CA ALA A 36 2.54 5.05 -0.65
C ALA A 36 3.33 5.47 0.57
N LEU A 37 3.40 6.78 0.81
CA LEU A 37 4.16 7.30 1.94
C LEU A 37 3.62 6.58 3.17
N PRO A 38 4.48 5.92 3.96
CA PRO A 38 4.02 5.07 5.04
C PRO A 38 3.19 5.93 6.00
N GLU A 39 1.94 5.54 6.23
CA GLU A 39 1.06 6.23 7.18
C GLU A 39 1.68 6.12 8.58
N MET A 40 2.13 7.26 9.09
CA MET A 40 2.83 7.41 10.35
C MET A 40 1.89 8.06 11.36
N LEU A 41 1.64 7.36 12.46
CA LEU A 41 0.73 7.77 13.51
C LEU A 41 1.50 8.12 14.77
N THR A 42 1.05 9.16 15.47
CA THR A 42 1.54 9.45 16.82
C THR A 42 1.02 8.42 17.82
N VAL A 43 1.68 8.34 18.98
CA VAL A 43 1.26 7.46 20.09
C VAL A 43 -0.21 7.66 20.48
N LYS A 44 -0.71 8.91 20.42
CA LYS A 44 -2.11 9.24 20.75
C LYS A 44 -3.08 8.68 19.74
N GLU A 45 -2.77 8.85 18.45
CA GLU A 45 -3.59 8.32 17.36
C GLU A 45 -3.57 6.78 17.34
N CYS A 46 -2.43 6.16 17.67
CA CYS A 46 -2.34 4.71 17.82
C CYS A 46 -3.27 4.17 18.92
N ALA A 47 -3.31 4.85 20.07
CA ALA A 47 -4.20 4.50 21.17
C ALA A 47 -5.68 4.73 20.81
N ALA A 48 -5.98 5.74 19.99
CA ALA A 48 -7.34 6.00 19.52
C ALA A 48 -7.79 4.99 18.43
N LEU A 49 -6.87 4.50 17.61
CA LEU A 49 -7.17 3.55 16.52
C LEU A 49 -7.55 2.16 17.00
N VAL A 50 -6.99 1.71 18.13
CA VAL A 50 -7.21 0.36 18.66
C VAL A 50 -7.88 0.48 20.01
N THR A 51 -9.14 0.07 20.07
CA THR A 51 -9.91 0.07 21.33
C THR A 51 -9.23 -0.81 22.37
N GLY A 52 -9.03 -0.27 23.58
CA GLY A 52 -8.35 -0.96 24.68
C GLY A 52 -6.82 -0.79 24.74
N LEU A 53 -6.21 -0.11 23.76
CA LEU A 53 -4.76 0.12 23.74
C LEU A 53 -4.42 1.49 24.35
N THR A 54 -3.65 1.51 25.43
CA THR A 54 -3.26 2.76 26.10
C THR A 54 -2.00 3.35 25.50
N GLU A 55 -1.82 4.68 25.62
CA GLU A 55 -0.58 5.35 25.20
C GLU A 55 0.67 4.74 25.85
N HIS A 56 0.55 4.29 27.11
CA HIS A 56 1.67 3.67 27.82
C HIS A 56 2.05 2.34 27.17
N THR A 57 1.07 1.51 26.83
CA THR A 57 1.28 0.24 26.14
C THR A 57 1.95 0.45 24.78
N VAL A 58 1.51 1.44 23.99
CA VAL A 58 2.16 1.79 22.72
C VAL A 58 3.63 2.16 22.93
N ARG A 59 3.95 2.96 23.96
CA ARG A 59 5.35 3.29 24.29
C ARG A 59 6.17 2.08 24.69
N MET A 60 5.56 1.13 25.40
CA MET A 60 6.22 -0.13 25.75
C MET A 60 6.48 -1.00 24.54
N LEU A 61 5.54 -1.11 23.60
CA LEU A 61 5.72 -1.83 22.33
C LEU A 61 6.87 -1.26 21.50
N VAL A 62 6.98 0.07 21.47
CA VAL A 62 8.08 0.79 20.82
C VAL A 62 9.42 0.49 21.52
N LYS A 63 9.48 0.55 22.86
CA LYS A 63 10.69 0.21 23.63
C LYS A 63 11.13 -1.23 23.44
N GLN A 64 10.17 -2.16 23.31
CA GLN A 64 10.42 -3.58 23.05
C GLN A 64 10.82 -3.85 21.59
N GLY A 65 10.80 -2.85 20.70
CA GLY A 65 11.18 -3.01 19.29
C GLY A 65 10.19 -3.85 18.46
N LYS A 66 8.98 -4.09 18.96
CA LYS A 66 7.99 -4.97 18.31
C LYS A 66 7.27 -4.32 17.13
N VAL A 67 7.38 -3.00 17.01
CA VAL A 67 6.70 -2.20 15.98
C VAL A 67 7.69 -1.23 15.37
N LYS A 68 7.61 -1.01 14.05
CA LYS A 68 8.42 -0.01 13.35
C LYS A 68 8.03 1.40 13.77
N TYR A 69 9.01 2.18 14.23
CA TYR A 69 8.81 3.55 14.68
C TYR A 69 9.96 4.46 14.24
N ILE A 70 9.67 5.76 14.17
CA ILE A 70 10.63 6.84 13.99
C ILE A 70 10.53 7.77 15.19
N ARG A 71 11.69 8.22 15.68
CA ARG A 71 11.75 9.24 16.71
C ARG A 71 12.08 10.58 16.08
N CYS A 72 11.12 11.51 16.16
CA CYS A 72 11.30 12.88 15.71
C CYS A 72 11.90 13.70 16.87
N GLY A 73 13.23 13.84 16.85
CA GLY A 73 14.01 14.65 17.80
C GLY A 73 15.17 13.89 18.44
N GLN A 74 16.21 14.63 18.84
CA GLN A 74 17.47 14.10 19.39
C GLN A 74 17.35 13.58 20.84
N GLY A 75 16.21 13.77 21.51
CA GLY A 75 16.04 13.48 22.95
C GLY A 75 15.27 12.21 23.29
N THR A 76 15.44 11.74 24.54
CA THR A 76 14.69 10.61 25.14
C THR A 76 13.19 10.88 25.27
N ARG A 77 12.76 12.15 25.22
CA ARG A 77 11.34 12.58 25.24
C ARG A 77 10.83 13.07 23.88
N GLY A 78 11.57 12.81 22.79
CA GLY A 78 11.16 13.15 21.43
C GLY A 78 9.81 12.54 21.03
N LYS A 79 9.17 13.14 20.02
CA LYS A 79 7.91 12.61 19.47
C LYS A 79 8.18 11.25 18.83
N ILE A 80 7.25 10.32 18.98
CA ILE A 80 7.34 8.98 18.41
C ILE A 80 6.23 8.85 17.37
N LEU A 81 6.64 8.52 16.16
CA LEU A 81 5.76 8.15 15.05
C LEU A 81 5.87 6.65 14.83
N VAL A 82 4.75 5.97 14.75
CA VAL A 82 4.63 4.52 14.59
C VAL A 82 3.95 4.24 13.26
N SER A 83 4.45 3.26 12.51
CA SER A 83 3.81 2.85 11.26
C SER A 83 2.50 2.12 11.54
N LYS A 84 1.40 2.57 10.94
CA LYS A 84 0.08 1.97 11.08
C LYS A 84 0.07 0.48 10.74
N ASP A 85 0.65 0.12 9.61
CA ASP A 85 0.71 -1.26 9.13
C ASP A 85 1.46 -2.17 10.09
N SER A 86 2.55 -1.67 10.69
CA SER A 86 3.33 -2.45 11.65
C SER A 86 2.56 -2.72 12.93
N LEU A 87 1.75 -1.75 13.38
CA LEU A 87 0.89 -1.90 14.56
C LEU A 87 -0.20 -2.94 14.33
N LEU A 88 -0.91 -2.83 13.19
CA LEU A 88 -1.99 -3.75 12.83
C LEU A 88 -1.45 -5.17 12.60
N LYS A 89 -0.30 -5.32 11.95
CA LYS A 89 0.35 -6.63 11.77
C LYS A 89 0.72 -7.27 13.11
N TYR A 90 1.27 -6.51 14.06
CA TYR A 90 1.62 -7.04 15.38
C TYR A 90 0.37 -7.50 16.15
N LEU A 91 -0.69 -6.69 16.13
CA LEU A 91 -1.94 -7.03 16.84
C LEU A 91 -2.66 -8.22 16.18
N GLY A 92 -2.72 -8.25 14.85
CA GLY A 92 -3.28 -9.38 14.10
C GLY A 92 -2.51 -10.68 14.32
N ALA A 93 -1.18 -10.62 14.47
CA ALA A 93 -0.35 -11.80 14.74
C ALA A 93 -0.47 -12.32 16.18
N VAL A 94 -0.91 -11.49 17.13
CA VAL A 94 -1.07 -11.87 18.56
C VAL A 94 -2.50 -12.32 18.87
N CYS A 95 -3.49 -11.84 18.11
CA CYS A 95 -4.91 -12.20 18.30
C CYS A 95 -5.41 -13.33 17.36
N ALA A 96 -4.56 -13.85 16.47
CA ALA A 96 -4.83 -15.03 15.64
C ALA A 96 -4.36 -16.31 16.36
#